data_AF-A0A4R9EXL4-F1
#
_entry.id   AF-A0A4R9EXL4-F1
#
_cell.length_a   1.000
_cell.length_b   1.000
_cell.length_c   1.000
_cell.angle_alpha   90.00
_cell.angle_beta   90.00
_cell.angle_gamma   90.00
#
_symmetry.space_group_name_H-M   'P 1'
#
loop_
_entity.id
_entity.type
_entity.pdbx_description
1 polymer ?
#
loop_
_entity_poly.entity_id
_entity_poly.type
_entity_poly.pdbx_seq_one_letter_code
_entity_poly.pdbx_strand_id
1 'polypeptide(L)'
;MTPRDASLHQALDQERGYHDTCRAALTGMVHGAEERVIRGADVSASGADAEVLGYEFRSHAKAMRELPESPLFFGRLDFAGAGPAADEAGDHRGQSYHIGRLRITEHPSAPPLVVDWRAPVSRAFYQAGARDPQGVAVRRRFGWAPGSKGESADLTGLEDEPLAGSAPNTPNTPA
;
A
#
# COMPACT_ATOMS: atom_id res chain seq x y z
N MET A 1 -7.79 -12.54 -28.58
CA MET A 1 -7.21 -12.19 -27.27
C MET A 1 -5.89 -12.93 -27.14
N THR A 2 -4.77 -12.22 -26.99
CA THR A 2 -3.46 -12.88 -26.88
C THR A 2 -3.23 -13.41 -25.47
N PRO A 3 -2.30 -14.38 -25.25
CA PRO A 3 -1.97 -14.85 -23.91
C PRO A 3 -1.52 -13.73 -22.95
N ARG A 4 -0.86 -12.70 -23.49
CA ARG A 4 -0.41 -11.52 -22.73
C ARG A 4 -1.59 -10.66 -22.27
N ASP A 5 -2.58 -10.46 -23.13
CA ASP A 5 -3.80 -9.73 -22.78
C ASP A 5 -4.59 -10.46 -21.68
N ALA A 6 -4.68 -11.79 -21.79
CA ALA A 6 -5.33 -12.62 -20.78
C ALA A 6 -4.61 -12.54 -19.42
N SER A 7 -3.27 -12.56 -19.40
CA SER A 7 -2.51 -12.37 -18.15
C SER A 7 -2.69 -10.98 -17.54
N LEU A 8 -2.82 -9.94 -18.37
CA LEU A 8 -3.04 -8.58 -17.91
C LEU A 8 -4.44 -8.42 -17.30
N HIS A 9 -5.48 -8.96 -17.94
CA HIS A 9 -6.84 -8.94 -17.39
C HIS A 9 -6.90 -9.68 -16.04
N GLN A 10 -6.28 -10.86 -15.95
CA GLN A 10 -6.23 -11.60 -14.68
C GLN A 10 -5.50 -10.81 -13.58
N ALA A 11 -4.38 -10.15 -13.91
CA ALA A 11 -3.67 -9.32 -12.97
C ALA A 11 -4.51 -8.10 -12.53
N LEU A 12 -5.20 -7.43 -13.46
CA LEU A 12 -6.12 -6.36 -13.12
C LEU A 12 -7.23 -6.85 -12.19
N ASP A 13 -7.89 -7.97 -12.50
CA ASP A 13 -8.97 -8.50 -11.68
C ASP A 13 -8.50 -8.89 -10.27
N GLN A 14 -7.29 -9.44 -10.14
CA GLN A 14 -6.69 -9.71 -8.84
C GLN A 14 -6.47 -8.43 -8.03
N GLU A 15 -5.93 -7.39 -8.65
CA GLU A 15 -5.65 -6.11 -7.98
C GLU A 15 -6.93 -5.35 -7.64
N ARG A 16 -7.98 -5.49 -8.46
CA ARG A 16 -9.33 -4.99 -8.15
C ARG A 16 -9.92 -5.69 -6.94
N GLY A 17 -9.85 -7.02 -6.87
CA GLY A 17 -10.31 -7.78 -5.69
C GLY A 17 -9.50 -7.43 -4.42
N TYR A 18 -8.20 -7.20 -4.56
CA TYR A 18 -7.37 -6.70 -3.46
C TYR A 18 -7.79 -5.31 -3.01
N HIS A 19 -8.10 -4.42 -3.96
CA HIS A 19 -8.60 -3.09 -3.67
C HIS A 19 -9.96 -3.12 -2.94
N ASP A 20 -10.87 -4.03 -3.32
CA ASP A 20 -12.13 -4.23 -2.61
C ASP A 20 -11.91 -4.68 -1.15
N THR A 21 -10.93 -5.55 -0.93
CA THR A 21 -10.52 -5.97 0.44
C THR A 21 -10.01 -4.76 1.24
N CYS A 22 -9.19 -3.91 0.62
CA CYS A 22 -8.70 -2.67 1.26
C CYS A 22 -9.84 -1.70 1.57
N ARG A 23 -10.84 -1.57 0.68
CA ARG A 23 -12.03 -0.73 0.92
C ARG A 23 -12.84 -1.25 2.11
N ALA A 24 -13.08 -2.56 2.18
CA ALA A 24 -13.75 -3.17 3.33
C ALA A 24 -12.98 -2.94 4.64
N ALA A 25 -11.65 -3.08 4.63
CA ALA A 25 -10.81 -2.77 5.78
C ALA A 25 -10.88 -1.30 6.18
N LEU A 26 -10.87 -0.36 5.22
CA LEU A 26 -11.04 1.07 5.51
C LEU A 26 -12.41 1.35 6.15
N THR A 27 -13.49 0.77 5.62
CA THR A 27 -14.82 0.86 6.25
C THR A 27 -14.80 0.34 7.69
N GLY A 28 -14.14 -0.80 7.93
CA GLY A 28 -13.93 -1.32 9.28
C GLY A 28 -13.14 -0.38 10.19
N MET A 29 -12.09 0.27 9.67
CA MET A 29 -11.30 1.25 10.42
C MET A 29 -12.13 2.49 10.80
N VAL A 30 -12.99 2.98 9.89
CA VAL A 30 -13.91 4.10 10.14
C VAL A 30 -14.90 3.72 11.23
N HIS A 31 -15.58 2.58 11.11
CA HIS A 31 -16.51 2.09 12.14
C HIS A 31 -15.82 1.87 13.48
N GLY A 32 -14.64 1.25 13.50
CA GLY A 32 -13.87 1.05 14.72
C GLY A 32 -13.45 2.36 15.40
N ALA A 33 -13.22 3.43 14.64
CA ALA A 33 -12.97 4.76 15.21
C ALA A 33 -14.22 5.34 15.90
N GLU A 34 -15.40 5.11 15.33
CA GLU A 34 -16.69 5.53 15.92
C GLU A 34 -17.03 4.72 17.17
N GLU A 35 -16.80 3.40 17.14
CA GLU A 35 -17.00 2.55 18.31
C GLU A 35 -16.10 2.94 19.48
N ARG A 36 -14.86 3.37 19.22
CA ARG A 36 -13.95 3.88 20.25
C ARG A 36 -14.50 5.13 20.93
N VAL A 37 -15.19 6.01 20.20
CA VAL A 37 -15.86 7.19 20.80
C VAL A 37 -16.95 6.74 21.77
N ILE A 38 -17.77 5.77 21.38
CA ILE A 38 -18.88 5.26 22.21
C ILE A 38 -18.33 4.58 23.46
N ARG A 39 -17.42 3.61 23.31
CA ARG A 39 -16.86 2.88 24.45
C ARG A 39 -16.00 3.74 25.37
N GLY A 40 -15.27 4.70 24.80
CA GLY A 40 -14.42 5.61 25.55
C GLY A 40 -15.18 6.54 26.49
N ALA A 41 -16.48 6.78 26.24
CA ALA A 41 -17.33 7.58 27.12
C ALA A 41 -17.54 6.95 28.51
N ASP A 42 -17.49 5.61 28.59
CA ASP A 42 -17.74 4.85 29.82
C ASP A 42 -16.44 4.41 30.54
N VAL A 43 -15.27 4.69 29.96
CA VAL A 43 -13.97 4.27 30.48
C VAL A 43 -13.23 5.48 31.02
N SER A 44 -13.27 5.71 32.35
CA SER A 44 -12.36 6.67 32.97
C SER A 44 -12.12 6.44 34.47
N ALA A 45 -10.91 6.82 34.91
CA ALA A 45 -10.53 6.95 36.32
C ALA A 45 -10.92 8.32 36.92
N SER A 46 -11.10 9.36 36.10
CA SER A 46 -11.52 10.71 36.52
C SER A 46 -12.27 11.48 35.41
N GLY A 47 -13.07 12.49 35.76
CA GLY A 47 -13.81 13.28 34.76
C GLY A 47 -12.92 14.06 33.78
N ALA A 48 -11.72 14.47 34.20
CA ALA A 48 -10.79 15.22 33.35
C ALA A 48 -10.11 14.31 32.30
N ASP A 49 -9.69 13.11 32.71
CA ASP A 49 -9.08 12.13 31.80
C ASP A 49 -10.10 11.64 30.75
N ALA A 50 -11.37 11.53 31.15
CA ALA A 50 -12.47 11.18 30.25
C ALA A 50 -12.63 12.21 29.11
N GLU A 51 -12.50 13.50 29.41
CA GLU A 51 -12.69 14.55 28.41
C GLU A 51 -11.52 14.61 27.42
N VAL A 52 -10.27 14.48 27.89
CA VAL A 52 -9.09 14.46 27.01
C VAL A 52 -9.15 13.26 26.06
N LEU A 53 -9.38 12.06 26.59
CA LEU A 53 -9.46 10.84 25.78
C LEU A 53 -10.66 10.88 24.83
N GLY A 54 -11.80 11.37 25.31
CA GLY A 54 -13.00 11.58 24.50
C GLY A 54 -12.75 12.55 23.34
N TYR A 55 -12.03 13.65 23.58
CA TYR A 55 -11.64 14.59 22.53
C TYR A 55 -10.75 13.93 21.48
N GLU A 56 -9.74 13.15 21.88
CA GLU A 56 -8.86 12.43 20.96
C GLU A 56 -9.65 11.44 20.08
N PHE A 57 -10.52 10.63 20.67
CA PHE A 57 -11.35 9.69 19.90
C PHE A 57 -12.29 10.40 18.93
N ARG A 58 -12.97 11.46 19.36
CA ARG A 58 -13.87 12.24 18.48
C ARG A 58 -13.09 12.89 17.34
N SER A 59 -11.91 13.43 17.63
CA SER A 59 -11.03 14.04 16.63
C SER A 59 -10.55 13.02 15.61
N HIS A 60 -10.13 11.83 16.07
CA HIS A 60 -9.71 10.75 15.20
C HIS A 60 -10.85 10.21 14.32
N ALA A 61 -12.03 9.98 14.90
CA ALA A 61 -13.21 9.54 14.14
C ALA A 61 -13.64 10.58 13.09
N LYS A 62 -13.56 11.87 13.43
CA LYS A 62 -13.80 12.95 12.47
C LYS A 62 -12.80 12.92 11.32
N ALA A 63 -11.51 12.82 11.62
CA ALA A 63 -10.46 12.75 10.60
C ALA A 63 -10.66 11.56 9.65
N MET A 64 -11.07 10.39 10.17
CA MET A 64 -11.37 9.20 9.37
C MET A 64 -12.56 9.42 8.41
N ARG A 65 -13.63 10.10 8.85
CA ARG A 65 -14.79 10.42 7.98
C ARG A 65 -14.49 11.46 6.92
N GLU A 66 -13.56 12.37 7.20
CA GLU A 66 -13.18 13.46 6.29
C GLU A 66 -12.04 13.07 5.34
N LEU A 67 -11.63 11.80 5.33
CA LEU A 67 -10.64 11.30 4.38
C LEU A 67 -11.15 11.48 2.94
N PRO A 68 -10.32 11.99 2.03
CA PRO A 68 -10.72 12.17 0.65
C PRO A 68 -10.92 10.81 -0.04
N GLU A 69 -12.01 10.68 -0.79
CA GLU A 69 -12.22 9.56 -1.70
C GLU A 69 -11.14 9.54 -2.77
N SER A 70 -10.34 8.48 -2.80
CA SER A 70 -9.28 8.28 -3.79
C SER A 70 -8.87 6.81 -3.82
N PRO A 71 -8.21 6.34 -4.89
CA PRO A 71 -7.62 5.02 -4.92
C PRO A 71 -6.70 4.78 -3.73
N LEU A 72 -6.87 3.64 -3.06
CA LEU A 72 -6.20 3.36 -1.79
C LEU A 72 -4.70 3.10 -1.95
N PHE A 73 -4.29 2.60 -3.12
CA PHE A 73 -2.89 2.42 -3.48
C PHE A 73 -2.61 2.90 -4.91
N PHE A 74 -1.37 3.33 -5.15
CA PHE A 74 -0.91 3.81 -6.46
C PHE A 74 0.25 2.99 -7.03
N GLY A 75 0.86 2.14 -6.22
CA GLY A 75 1.90 1.23 -6.69
C GLY A 75 2.07 0.04 -5.76
N ARG A 76 2.96 -0.88 -6.16
CA ARG A 76 3.37 -2.03 -5.37
C ARG A 76 4.88 -2.23 -5.49
N LEU A 77 5.52 -2.64 -4.41
CA LEU A 77 6.89 -3.12 -4.37
C LEU A 77 6.89 -4.62 -4.13
N ASP A 78 7.57 -5.37 -4.98
CA ASP A 78 7.84 -6.79 -4.78
C ASP A 78 9.35 -6.94 -4.52
N PHE A 79 9.71 -7.34 -3.30
CA PHE A 79 11.09 -7.54 -2.90
C PHE A 79 11.61 -8.90 -3.33
N ALA A 80 12.90 -8.98 -3.66
CA ALA A 80 13.53 -10.23 -4.10
C ALA A 80 13.46 -11.30 -3.00
N GLY A 81 13.11 -12.53 -3.38
CA GLY A 81 13.06 -13.68 -2.47
C GLY A 81 14.37 -14.47 -2.41
N ALA A 82 15.20 -14.39 -3.45
CA ALA A 82 16.48 -15.09 -3.55
C ALA A 82 17.53 -14.26 -4.32
N GLY A 83 18.81 -14.64 -4.18
CA GLY A 83 19.94 -13.98 -4.84
C GLY A 83 20.42 -12.71 -4.11
N PRO A 84 21.38 -11.97 -4.70
CA PRO A 84 22.02 -10.83 -4.04
C PRO A 84 21.05 -9.72 -3.62
N ALA A 85 20.05 -9.42 -4.46
CA ALA A 85 19.03 -8.43 -4.12
C ALA A 85 18.18 -8.86 -2.91
N ALA A 86 18.00 -10.16 -2.68
CA ALA A 86 17.27 -10.63 -1.52
C ALA A 86 18.07 -10.42 -0.21
N ASP A 87 19.40 -10.42 -0.28
CA ASP A 87 20.27 -10.07 0.86
C ASP A 87 20.16 -8.59 1.20
N GLU A 88 20.11 -7.72 0.18
CA GLU A 88 19.85 -6.28 0.35
C GLU A 88 18.44 -5.98 0.89
N ALA A 89 17.44 -6.81 0.56
CA ALA A 89 16.07 -6.65 1.04
C ALA A 89 15.92 -6.82 2.56
N GLY A 90 16.85 -7.51 3.22
CA GLY A 90 16.81 -7.76 4.67
C GLY A 90 15.49 -8.40 5.11
N ASP A 91 14.82 -7.80 6.09
CA ASP A 91 13.54 -8.26 6.64
C ASP A 91 12.38 -8.20 5.63
N HIS A 92 12.56 -7.50 4.51
CA HIS A 92 11.56 -7.40 3.44
C HIS A 92 11.69 -8.50 2.38
N ARG A 93 12.63 -9.45 2.54
CA ARG A 93 12.87 -10.54 1.58
C ARG A 93 11.56 -11.27 1.21
N GLY A 94 11.29 -11.32 -0.10
CA GLY A 94 10.12 -11.99 -0.66
C GLY A 94 8.77 -11.39 -0.26
N GLN A 95 8.75 -10.19 0.31
CA GLN A 95 7.52 -9.49 0.68
C GLN A 95 7.01 -8.62 -0.48
N SER A 96 5.69 -8.47 -0.54
CA SER A 96 5.02 -7.57 -1.46
C SER A 96 4.24 -6.52 -0.68
N TYR A 97 4.42 -5.25 -1.03
CA TYR A 97 3.77 -4.12 -0.36
C TYR A 97 3.05 -3.23 -1.35
N HIS A 98 1.73 -3.11 -1.20
CA HIS A 98 0.96 -2.06 -1.86
C HIS A 98 1.20 -0.72 -1.18
N ILE A 99 1.54 0.30 -1.95
CA ILE A 99 1.93 1.63 -1.47
C ILE A 99 0.81 2.63 -1.75
N GLY A 100 0.39 3.34 -0.71
CA GLY A 100 -0.75 4.25 -0.76
C GLY A 100 -0.56 5.51 0.09
N ARG A 101 -1.60 6.36 0.11
CA ARG A 101 -1.59 7.62 0.87
C ARG A 101 -1.94 7.45 2.35
N LEU A 102 -2.52 6.31 2.70
CA LEU A 102 -3.00 5.97 4.02
C LEU A 102 -2.64 4.52 4.31
N ARG A 103 -2.18 4.25 5.54
CA ARG A 103 -2.02 2.88 6.01
C ARG A 103 -3.39 2.23 6.17
N ILE A 104 -3.63 1.11 5.49
CA ILE A 104 -4.86 0.31 5.63
C ILE A 104 -4.52 -1.01 6.31
N THR A 105 -5.29 -1.41 7.31
CA THR A 105 -5.07 -2.64 8.08
C THR A 105 -6.40 -3.24 8.51
N GLU A 106 -6.52 -4.56 8.49
CA GLU A 106 -7.71 -5.25 9.03
C GLU A 106 -7.67 -5.32 10.56
N HIS A 107 -6.47 -5.48 11.12
CA HIS A 107 -6.25 -5.54 12.56
C HIS A 107 -4.99 -4.74 12.95
N PRO A 108 -4.94 -4.09 14.12
CA PRO A 108 -3.76 -3.32 14.56
C PRO A 108 -2.47 -4.15 14.66
N SER A 109 -2.58 -5.44 15.00
CA SER A 109 -1.43 -6.36 15.10
C SER A 109 -1.13 -7.13 13.81
N ALA A 110 -1.93 -6.95 12.76
CA ALA A 110 -1.67 -7.56 11.46
C ALA A 110 -0.75 -6.66 10.60
N PRO A 111 0.02 -7.25 9.67
CA PRO A 111 0.65 -6.50 8.61
C PRO A 111 -0.40 -5.65 7.86
N PRO A 112 -0.06 -4.41 7.47
CA PRO A 112 -1.01 -3.59 6.73
C PRO A 112 -1.26 -4.17 5.33
N LEU A 113 -2.48 -4.00 4.85
CA LEU A 113 -2.82 -4.24 3.44
C LEU A 113 -2.19 -3.16 2.55
N VAL A 114 -2.20 -1.91 3.01
CA VAL A 114 -1.57 -0.79 2.30
C VAL A 114 -0.57 -0.10 3.22
N VAL A 115 0.67 0.04 2.75
CA VAL A 115 1.74 0.76 3.43
C VAL A 115 1.66 2.24 3.06
N ASP A 116 1.75 3.12 4.06
CA ASP A 116 1.81 4.57 3.84
C ASP A 116 3.10 4.94 3.09
N TRP A 117 3.00 5.79 2.08
CA TRP A 117 4.13 6.27 1.29
C TRP A 117 5.23 6.97 2.11
N ARG A 118 4.90 7.45 3.32
CA ARG A 118 5.84 8.06 4.26
C ARG A 118 6.62 7.04 5.09
N ALA A 119 6.21 5.78 5.11
CA ALA A 119 6.93 4.74 5.82
C ALA A 119 8.34 4.56 5.25
N PRO A 120 9.38 4.28 6.06
CA PRO A 120 10.76 4.15 5.58
C PRO A 120 10.93 3.17 4.41
N VAL A 121 10.24 2.02 4.45
CA VAL A 121 10.28 1.01 3.37
C VAL A 121 9.73 1.52 2.03
N SER A 122 8.77 2.45 2.07
CA SER A 122 8.15 3.02 0.87
C SER A 122 9.09 3.92 0.07
N ARG A 123 10.21 4.36 0.64
CA ARG A 123 11.22 5.17 -0.06
C ARG A 123 11.79 4.46 -1.28
N ALA A 124 11.94 3.13 -1.21
CA ALA A 124 12.41 2.32 -2.32
C ALA A 124 11.50 2.45 -3.56
N PHE A 125 10.21 2.75 -3.38
CA PHE A 125 9.30 3.02 -4.50
C PHE A 125 9.77 4.19 -5.37
N TYR A 126 10.40 5.20 -4.78
CA TYR A 126 10.88 6.38 -5.49
C TYR A 126 12.38 6.34 -5.80
N GLN A 127 13.17 5.64 -4.97
CA GLN A 127 14.64 5.69 -5.02
C GLN A 127 15.24 4.50 -5.76
N ALA A 128 14.64 3.31 -5.65
CA ALA A 128 15.17 2.12 -6.28
C ALA A 128 15.18 2.26 -7.79
N GLY A 129 16.25 1.77 -8.42
CA GLY A 129 16.41 1.74 -9.87
C GLY A 129 17.25 0.54 -10.30
N ALA A 130 17.36 0.29 -11.60
CA ALA A 130 18.07 -0.89 -12.11
C ALA A 130 19.56 -0.98 -11.68
N ARG A 131 20.19 0.16 -11.33
CA ARG A 131 21.58 0.22 -10.85
C ARG A 131 21.72 0.10 -9.33
N ASP A 132 20.66 0.40 -8.61
CA ASP A 132 20.57 0.33 -7.15
C ASP A 132 19.14 -0.13 -6.79
N PRO A 133 18.87 -1.46 -6.87
CA PRO A 133 17.52 -1.98 -6.70
C PRO A 133 17.02 -1.91 -5.24
N GLN A 134 17.92 -1.73 -4.26
CA GLN A 134 17.58 -1.66 -2.83
C GLN A 134 16.75 -2.89 -2.38
N GLY A 135 17.11 -4.06 -2.92
CA GLY A 135 16.40 -5.32 -2.75
C GLY A 135 15.03 -5.47 -3.42
N VAL A 136 14.55 -4.46 -4.15
CA VAL A 136 13.31 -4.53 -4.94
C VAL A 136 13.54 -5.33 -6.21
N ALA A 137 12.71 -6.36 -6.43
CA ALA A 137 12.70 -7.13 -7.66
C ALA A 137 11.83 -6.46 -8.74
N VAL A 138 10.61 -6.07 -8.39
CA VAL A 138 9.66 -5.44 -9.31
C VAL A 138 8.98 -4.26 -8.62
N ARG A 139 8.87 -3.15 -9.34
CA ARG A 139 8.03 -2.02 -8.97
C ARG A 139 6.85 -1.95 -9.93
N ARG A 140 5.64 -2.13 -9.40
CA ARG A 140 4.39 -1.99 -10.15
C ARG A 140 3.79 -0.60 -9.94
N ARG A 141 3.31 0.02 -11.01
CA ARG A 141 2.50 1.26 -10.95
C ARG A 141 1.09 0.98 -11.42
N PHE A 142 0.11 1.61 -10.80
CA PHE A 142 -1.31 1.44 -11.14
C PHE A 142 -1.87 2.68 -11.85
N GLY A 143 -2.55 2.45 -12.96
CA GLY A 143 -3.28 3.45 -13.73
C GLY A 143 -4.75 3.45 -13.35
N TRP A 144 -5.21 4.57 -12.80
CA TRP A 144 -6.61 4.78 -12.41
C TRP A 144 -7.30 5.74 -13.38
N ALA A 145 -8.60 5.56 -13.60
CA ALA A 145 -9.39 6.46 -14.41
C ALA A 145 -9.29 7.92 -13.88
N PRO A 146 -9.22 8.93 -14.76
CA PRO A 146 -9.18 10.33 -14.33
C PRO A 146 -10.37 10.69 -13.43
N GLY A 147 -10.09 11.31 -12.28
CA GLY A 147 -11.13 11.67 -11.31
C GLY A 147 -11.70 10.49 -10.52
N SER A 148 -11.08 9.30 -10.60
CA SER A 148 -11.51 8.14 -9.83
C SER A 148 -11.56 8.45 -8.33
N LYS A 149 -12.65 7.99 -7.72
CA LYS A 149 -12.87 8.02 -6.27
C LYS A 149 -12.34 6.75 -5.57
N GLY A 150 -11.68 5.87 -6.31
CA GLY A 150 -11.22 4.58 -5.82
C GLY A 150 -12.25 3.46 -5.95
N GLU A 151 -13.13 3.50 -6.96
CA GLU A 151 -13.91 2.30 -7.30
C GLU A 151 -13.00 1.31 -8.01
N SER A 152 -13.06 0.03 -7.65
CA SER A 152 -12.10 -0.96 -8.17
C SER A 152 -12.18 -1.09 -9.70
N ALA A 153 -13.37 -0.90 -10.30
CA ALA A 153 -13.54 -0.85 -11.75
C ALA A 153 -12.73 0.27 -12.45
N ASP A 154 -12.39 1.34 -11.72
CA ASP A 154 -11.59 2.45 -12.23
C ASP A 154 -10.09 2.12 -12.33
N LEU A 155 -9.64 0.98 -11.79
CA LEU A 155 -8.30 0.48 -12.05
C LEU A 155 -8.26 -0.01 -13.51
N THR A 156 -7.61 0.76 -14.37
CA THR A 156 -7.61 0.55 -15.83
C THR A 156 -6.29 0.01 -16.36
N GLY A 157 -5.19 0.15 -15.60
CA GLY A 157 -3.88 -0.32 -16.04
C GLY A 157 -2.93 -0.64 -14.91
N LEU A 158 -1.89 -1.41 -15.25
CA LEU A 158 -0.73 -1.64 -14.40
C LEU A 158 0.53 -1.71 -15.26
N GLU A 159 1.66 -1.31 -14.71
CA GLU A 159 2.97 -1.34 -15.36
C GLU A 159 4.02 -1.91 -14.41
N ASP A 160 4.67 -3.00 -14.81
CA ASP A 160 5.73 -3.67 -14.04
C ASP A 160 7.12 -3.25 -14.52
N GLU A 161 7.90 -2.68 -13.61
CA GLU A 161 9.30 -2.30 -13.81
C GLU A 161 10.22 -3.25 -13.04
N PRO A 162 10.89 -4.21 -13.71
CA PRO A 162 11.88 -5.07 -13.06
C PRO A 162 13.16 -4.30 -12.74
N LEU A 163 13.61 -4.38 -11.48
CA LEU A 163 14.79 -3.65 -10.98
C LEU A 163 15.96 -4.60 -10.70
N ALA A 164 15.71 -5.75 -10.08
CA ALA A 164 16.71 -6.78 -9.88
C ALA A 164 16.61 -7.83 -11.00
N GLY A 165 17.31 -7.61 -12.12
CA GLY A 165 17.24 -8.56 -13.25
C GLY A 165 17.71 -8.09 -14.63
N SER A 166 18.35 -6.92 -14.77
CA SER A 166 19.13 -6.64 -15.99
C SER A 166 20.57 -7.07 -15.75
N ALA A 167 21.05 -8.05 -16.51
CA ALA A 167 22.48 -8.42 -16.55
C ALA A 167 23.37 -7.17 -16.71
N PRO A 168 24.62 -7.18 -16.21
CA PRO A 168 25.52 -6.04 -16.36
C PRO A 168 25.70 -5.72 -17.86
N ASN A 169 25.34 -4.49 -18.23
CA ASN A 169 25.62 -3.91 -19.53
C ASN A 169 27.15 -3.94 -19.73
N THR A 170 27.65 -4.86 -20.55
CA THR A 170 29.08 -4.93 -20.91
C THR A 170 29.45 -3.61 -21.58
N PRO A 171 30.46 -2.85 -21.10
CA PRO A 171 30.87 -1.64 -21.79
C PRO A 171 31.40 -2.00 -23.17
N ASN A 172 30.75 -1.46 -24.22
CA ASN A 172 31.21 -1.54 -25.59
C ASN A 172 32.55 -0.78 -25.71
N THR A 173 33.66 -1.50 -25.86
CA THR A 173 34.96 -0.93 -26.20
C THR A 173 35.05 -0.86 -27.73
N PRO A 174 35.07 0.33 -28.36
CA PRO A 174 35.38 0.43 -29.78
C PRO A 174 36.88 0.14 -30.00
N ALA A 175 37.16 -0.71 -30.97
CA ALA A 175 38.49 -0.92 -31.55
C ALA A 175 38.82 0.18 -32.58
#